data_AF-A0A392Q3L9-F1
#
_entry.id   AF-A0A392Q3L9-F1
#
_cell.length_a   1.000
_cell.length_b   1.000
_cell.length_c   1.000
_cell.angle_alpha   90.00
_cell.angle_beta   90.00
_cell.angle_gamma   90.00
#
_symmetry.space_group_name_H-M   'P 1'
#
loop_
_entity.id
_entity.type
_entity.pdbx_description
1 polymer ?
#
loop_
_entity_poly.entity_id
_entity_poly.type
_entity_poly.pdbx_seq_one_letter_code
_entity_poly.pdbx_strand_id
1 'polypeptide(L)'
;LPVLDMMWDLALPKETDRDHRYCNPMVQGPHLENVKKLKRCLIIGYGGDIMVDRQQEFVTMLVKCGVQVEARFDPVGFHNIDMVDPARASAVLNIVREFIL
;
A
#
# COMPACT_ATOMS: atom_id res chain seq x y z
N LEU A 1 10.01 -7.13 12.09
CA LEU A 1 10.60 -8.21 11.27
C LEU A 1 11.95 -7.68 10.84
N PRO A 2 13.06 -8.36 11.17
CA PRO A 2 14.41 -7.79 11.08
C PRO A 2 14.75 -7.17 9.72
N VAL A 3 14.23 -7.74 8.62
CA VAL A 3 14.46 -7.22 7.26
C VAL A 3 13.80 -5.84 7.05
N LEU A 4 12.53 -5.67 7.43
CA LEU A 4 11.89 -4.36 7.33
C LEU A 4 12.57 -3.35 8.25
N ASP A 5 13.09 -3.80 9.41
CA ASP A 5 13.76 -2.95 10.41
C ASP A 5 15.01 -2.34 9.75
N MET A 6 15.85 -3.19 9.18
CA MET A 6 17.02 -2.77 8.40
C MET A 6 16.68 -1.90 7.17
N MET A 7 15.63 -2.23 6.41
CA MET A 7 15.25 -1.44 5.23
C MET A 7 14.88 -0.01 5.60
N TRP A 8 14.12 0.18 6.69
CA TRP A 8 13.73 1.51 7.14
C TRP A 8 14.89 2.27 7.79
N ASP A 9 15.76 1.60 8.55
CA ASP A 9 16.97 2.24 9.12
C ASP A 9 17.90 2.80 8.04
N LEU A 10 17.94 2.18 6.86
CA LEU A 10 18.72 2.65 5.71
C LEU A 10 18.02 3.73 4.87
N ALA A 11 16.69 3.77 4.87
CA ALA A 11 15.90 4.65 4.01
C ALA A 11 15.45 5.95 4.70
N LEU A 12 15.25 5.91 6.03
CA LEU A 12 14.75 7.04 6.79
C LEU A 12 15.87 8.02 7.15
N PRO A 13 15.53 9.30 7.38
CA PRO A 13 16.49 10.25 7.95
C PRO A 13 17.05 9.71 9.28
N LYS A 14 18.32 10.03 9.56
CA LYS A 14 18.96 9.65 10.82
C LYS A 14 18.12 10.14 12.00
N GLU A 15 18.11 9.35 13.07
CA GLU A 15 17.42 9.67 14.33
C GLU A 15 15.90 9.81 14.19
N THR A 16 15.30 9.19 13.18
CA THR A 16 13.84 9.08 13.05
C THR A 16 13.36 7.65 13.29
N ASP A 17 12.12 7.52 13.73
CA ASP A 17 11.44 6.24 13.85
C ASP A 17 10.52 5.97 12.65
N ARG A 18 9.78 4.87 12.74
CA ARG A 18 8.87 4.43 11.68
C ARG A 18 7.57 5.20 11.60
N ASP A 19 7.28 6.06 12.56
CA ASP A 19 6.16 7.00 12.49
C ASP A 19 6.53 8.26 11.68
N HIS A 20 7.77 8.33 11.18
CA HIS A 20 8.11 9.30 10.16
C HIS A 20 7.20 9.16 8.92
N ARG A 21 6.72 10.30 8.39
CA ARG A 21 5.77 10.39 7.25
C ARG A 21 6.15 9.66 5.95
N TYR A 22 7.42 9.25 5.82
CA TYR A 22 7.89 8.45 4.68
C TYR A 22 7.67 6.95 4.86
N CYS A 23 7.58 6.48 6.11
CA CYS A 23 7.28 5.10 6.45
C CYS A 23 5.79 4.91 6.80
N ASN A 24 5.23 5.83 7.59
CA ASN A 24 3.87 5.71 8.10
C ASN A 24 2.97 6.87 7.63
N PRO A 25 2.16 6.69 6.57
CA PRO A 25 1.25 7.73 6.11
C PRO A 25 0.00 7.91 7.01
N MET A 26 -0.18 7.07 8.03
CA MET A 26 -1.35 7.04 8.93
C MET A 26 -1.20 8.01 10.10
N VAL A 27 0.02 8.46 10.36
CA VAL A 27 0.26 9.53 11.32
C VAL A 27 -0.47 10.78 10.86
N GLN A 28 -1.17 11.43 11.79
CA GLN A 28 -1.92 12.65 11.49
C GLN A 28 -0.97 13.77 11.04
N GLY A 29 -1.37 14.50 10.00
CA GLY A 29 -0.52 15.57 9.48
C GLY A 29 -1.16 16.37 8.35
N PRO A 30 -0.52 17.47 7.93
CA PRO A 30 -1.04 18.37 6.92
C PRO A 30 -1.19 17.71 5.53
N HIS A 31 -0.55 16.57 5.29
CA HIS A 31 -0.69 15.82 4.04
C HIS A 31 -2.10 15.29 3.81
N LEU A 32 -2.89 15.11 4.88
CA LEU A 32 -4.27 14.60 4.77
C LEU A 32 -5.17 15.52 3.92
N GLU A 33 -4.91 16.83 3.92
CA GLU A 33 -5.62 17.78 3.04
C GLU A 33 -5.31 17.54 1.55
N ASN A 34 -4.14 16.98 1.23
CA ASN A 34 -3.81 16.57 -0.12
C ASN A 34 -4.33 15.17 -0.44
N VAL A 35 -4.40 14.27 0.54
CA VAL A 35 -5.01 12.94 0.38
C VAL A 35 -6.48 13.07 -0.04
N LYS A 36 -7.24 13.98 0.57
CA LYS A 36 -8.64 14.26 0.20
C LYS A 36 -8.83 14.67 -1.27
N LYS A 37 -7.77 15.16 -1.93
CA LYS A 37 -7.80 15.59 -3.35
C LYS A 37 -7.51 14.45 -4.32
N LEU A 38 -7.11 13.29 -3.81
CA LEU A 38 -6.87 12.12 -4.64
C LEU A 38 -8.17 11.72 -5.37
N LYS A 39 -8.00 11.27 -6.60
CA LYS A 39 -9.08 10.64 -7.37
C LYS A 39 -9.23 9.19 -6.91
N ARG A 40 -10.00 8.42 -7.67
CA ARG A 40 -10.15 6.98 -7.44
C ARG A 40 -8.76 6.32 -7.32
N CYS A 41 -8.58 5.48 -6.31
CA CYS A 41 -7.35 4.73 -6.06
C CYS A 41 -7.60 3.22 -6.14
N LEU A 42 -6.65 2.50 -6.72
CA LEU A 42 -6.61 1.03 -6.74
C LEU A 42 -5.50 0.55 -5.82
N ILE A 43 -5.83 -0.29 -4.83
CA ILE A 43 -4.85 -0.94 -3.96
C ILE A 43 -4.97 -2.45 -4.16
N ILE A 44 -3.86 -3.09 -4.53
CA ILE A 44 -3.76 -4.54 -4.69
C ILE A 44 -2.77 -5.07 -3.64
N GLY A 45 -3.13 -6.14 -2.94
CA GLY A 45 -2.27 -6.78 -1.93
C GLY A 45 -2.51 -8.28 -1.80
N TYR A 46 -1.63 -8.95 -1.06
CA TYR A 46 -1.63 -10.40 -0.90
C TYR A 46 -1.46 -10.81 0.57
N GLY A 47 -2.14 -11.86 1.01
CA GLY A 47 -2.15 -12.29 2.41
C GLY A 47 -0.80 -12.72 2.99
N GLY A 48 0.11 -13.25 2.16
CA GLY A 48 1.48 -13.58 2.58
C GLY A 48 2.48 -12.42 2.47
N ASP A 49 2.04 -11.20 2.13
CA ASP A 49 2.87 -10.00 2.25
C ASP A 49 2.91 -9.56 3.72
N ILE A 50 4.12 -9.43 4.27
CA ILE A 50 4.35 -8.99 5.65
C ILE A 50 3.90 -7.54 5.92
N MET A 51 3.57 -6.78 4.88
CA MET A 51 3.04 -5.41 4.96
C MET A 51 1.52 -5.33 4.76
N VAL A 52 0.82 -6.46 4.56
CA VAL A 52 -0.60 -6.48 4.17
C VAL A 52 -1.50 -5.73 5.14
N ASP A 53 -1.26 -5.85 6.45
CA ASP A 53 -2.05 -5.14 7.47
C ASP A 53 -1.92 -3.62 7.31
N ARG A 54 -0.70 -3.12 7.06
CA ARG A 54 -0.48 -1.68 6.81
C ARG A 54 -1.08 -1.22 5.48
N GLN A 55 -1.09 -2.07 4.45
CA GLN A 55 -1.77 -1.78 3.18
C GLN A 55 -3.29 -1.65 3.40
N GLN A 56 -3.89 -2.49 4.25
CA GLN A 56 -5.31 -2.42 4.60
C GLN A 56 -5.65 -1.23 5.51
N GLU A 57 -4.76 -0.87 6.44
CA GLU A 57 -4.86 0.37 7.21
C GLU A 57 -4.80 1.60 6.31
N PHE A 58 -3.94 1.58 5.27
CA PHE A 58 -3.86 2.64 4.27
C PHE A 58 -5.17 2.79 3.50
N VAL A 59 -5.79 1.68 3.07
CA VAL A 59 -7.14 1.69 2.47
C VAL A 59 -8.15 2.33 3.41
N THR A 60 -8.13 1.96 4.69
CA THR A 60 -9.03 2.53 5.71
C THR A 60 -8.84 4.04 5.85
N MET A 61 -7.59 4.52 5.84
CA MET A 61 -7.27 5.95 5.90
C MET A 61 -7.81 6.70 4.67
N LEU A 62 -7.58 6.17 3.47
CA LEU A 62 -8.07 6.75 2.21
C LEU A 62 -9.61 6.88 2.23
N VAL A 63 -10.32 5.81 2.61
CA VAL A 63 -11.78 5.80 2.73
C VAL A 63 -12.26 6.83 3.74
N LYS A 64 -11.62 6.94 4.91
CA LYS A 64 -11.94 7.97 5.92
C LYS A 64 -11.70 9.39 5.42
N CYS A 65 -10.77 9.59 4.49
CA CYS A 65 -10.53 10.86 3.82
C CYS A 65 -11.51 11.15 2.67
N GLY A 66 -12.49 10.28 2.42
CA GLY A 66 -13.47 10.44 1.35
C GLY A 66 -12.96 10.06 -0.04
N VAL A 67 -11.81 9.39 -0.13
CA VAL A 67 -11.26 8.90 -1.40
C VAL A 67 -12.04 7.67 -1.83
N GLN A 68 -12.39 7.60 -3.13
CA GLN A 68 -12.96 6.38 -3.70
C GLN A 68 -11.85 5.34 -3.86
N VAL A 69 -11.95 4.22 -3.14
CA VAL A 69 -10.93 3.17 -3.17
C VAL A 69 -11.51 1.87 -3.69
N GLU A 70 -10.82 1.27 -4.66
CA GLU A 70 -10.98 -0.13 -5.00
C GLU A 70 -9.83 -0.93 -4.36
N ALA A 71 -10.18 -1.84 -3.46
CA ALA A 71 -9.24 -2.66 -2.72
C ALA A 71 -9.37 -4.13 -3.17
N ARG A 72 -8.27 -4.72 -3.63
CA ARG A 72 -8.20 -6.12 -4.09
C ARG A 72 -7.13 -6.85 -3.27
N PHE A 73 -7.57 -7.61 -2.27
CA PHE A 73 -6.66 -8.42 -1.46
C PHE A 73 -6.95 -9.91 -1.71
N ASP A 74 -5.96 -10.62 -2.23
CA ASP A 74 -6.03 -12.08 -2.34
C ASP A 74 -5.44 -12.71 -1.07
N PRO A 75 -6.15 -13.62 -0.38
CA PRO A 75 -5.62 -14.27 0.83
C PRO A 75 -4.38 -15.13 0.55
N VAL A 76 -4.14 -15.52 -0.71
CA VAL A 76 -2.99 -16.32 -1.14
C VAL A 76 -2.03 -15.47 -1.95
N GLY A 77 -0.74 -15.65 -1.68
CA GLY A 77 0.35 -15.01 -2.41
C GLY A 77 1.41 -14.50 -1.45
N PHE A 78 2.40 -13.79 -1.99
CA PHE A 78 3.47 -13.15 -1.22
C PHE A 78 3.84 -11.82 -1.87
N HIS A 79 4.68 -11.04 -1.19
CA HIS A 79 5.15 -9.76 -1.70
C HIS A 79 5.81 -9.91 -3.09
N ASN A 80 5.32 -9.17 -4.09
CA ASN A 80 5.75 -9.21 -5.50
C ASN A 80 5.51 -10.55 -6.22
N ILE A 81 4.52 -11.35 -5.82
CA ILE A 81 4.18 -12.60 -6.53
C ILE A 81 3.88 -12.38 -8.02
N ASP A 82 3.27 -11.25 -8.38
CA ASP A 82 2.98 -10.86 -9.77
C ASP A 82 4.24 -10.58 -10.62
N MET A 83 5.40 -10.40 -10.00
CA MET A 83 6.68 -10.24 -10.72
C MET A 83 7.32 -11.58 -11.11
N VAL A 84 6.83 -12.69 -10.56
CA VAL A 84 7.40 -14.03 -10.76
C VAL A 84 6.41 -15.06 -11.28
N ASP A 85 5.10 -14.85 -11.09
CA ASP A 85 4.03 -15.69 -11.63
C ASP A 85 3.30 -14.97 -12.79
N PRO A 86 3.45 -15.44 -14.05
CA PRO A 86 2.82 -14.83 -15.21
C PRO A 86 1.28 -14.83 -15.18
N ALA A 87 0.65 -15.78 -14.50
CA ALA A 87 -0.80 -15.81 -14.35
C ALA A 87 -1.27 -14.70 -13.40
N ARG A 88 -0.53 -14.49 -12.29
CA ARG A 88 -0.76 -13.38 -11.37
C ARG A 88 -0.50 -12.02 -12.04
N ALA A 89 0.58 -11.90 -12.80
CA ALA A 89 0.87 -10.71 -13.60
C ALA A 89 -0.29 -10.37 -14.54
N SER A 90 -0.79 -11.37 -15.28
CA SER A 90 -1.92 -11.21 -16.20
C SER A 90 -3.21 -10.80 -15.48
N ALA A 91 -3.47 -11.35 -14.30
CA ALA A 91 -4.61 -10.97 -13.46
C ALA A 91 -4.51 -9.51 -13.01
N VAL A 92 -3.35 -9.06 -12.52
CA VAL A 92 -3.11 -7.65 -12.12
C VAL A 92 -3.32 -6.71 -13.30
N LEU A 93 -2.79 -7.05 -14.49
CA LEU A 93 -2.98 -6.23 -15.69
C LEU A 93 -4.45 -6.09 -16.10
N ASN A 94 -5.25 -7.15 -15.94
CA ASN A 94 -6.69 -7.08 -16.21
C ASN A 94 -7.41 -6.18 -15.19
N ILE A 95 -7.11 -6.30 -13.89
CA ILE A 95 -7.66 -5.43 -12.85
C ILE A 95 -7.31 -3.96 -13.15
N VAL A 96 -6.05 -3.68 -13.49
CA VAL A 96 -5.60 -2.32 -13.83
C VAL A 96 -6.33 -1.80 -15.08
N ARG A 97 -6.52 -2.65 -16.11
CA ARG A 97 -7.28 -2.27 -17.30
C ARG A 97 -8.71 -1.89 -16.96
N GLU A 98 -9.41 -2.71 -16.17
CA GLU A 98 -10.78 -2.43 -15.72
C GLU A 98 -10.88 -1.20 -14.82
N PHE A 99 -9.83 -0.89 -14.08
CA PHE A 99 -9.79 0.29 -13.22
C PHE A 99 -9.61 1.59 -14.00
N ILE A 100 -8.82 1.57 -15.06
CA ILE A 100 -8.52 2.76 -15.88
C ILE A 100 -9.68 3.10 -16.83
N LEU A 101 -10.36 2.08 -17.36
CA LEU A 101 -11.52 2.24 -18.24
C LEU A 101 -12.77 2.70 -17.47
#